data_AF-A0A9W9WXA5-F1
#
_entry.id   AF-A0A9W9WXA5-F1
#
_cell.length_a   1.000
_cell.length_b   1.000
_cell.length_c   1.000
_cell.angle_alpha   90.00
_cell.angle_beta   90.00
_cell.angle_gamma   90.00
#
_symmetry.space_group_name_H-M   'P 1'
#
loop_
_entity.id
_entity.type
_entity.pdbx_description
1 polymer ?
#
loop_
_entity_poly.entity_id
_entity_poly.type
_entity_poly.pdbx_seq_one_letter_code
_entity_poly.pdbx_strand_id
1 'polypeptide(L)'
;MSPKNQAQETSRHLKQRMSLVDLESSIQKLDVHKLDVTRLKKLNVNLCRMTLDQNSELKPHFFAPRHDNPQPSDEILDEACSPENPAFTDPYDRAYATHIYWQSYAFHDVDFLDSAPWRSKDPGDYTPYGSLYQYDSPAFGTFSTTDIAGGQFPHFKAVIYNDLEADNETCFRGELLIILRLMLGQLKKIRLLHHHKAPVLLISLAGKRARVLEAYFDEGSHSLIVRSSGLYELSDRMSTSKTFKTLAEYYLGDPAGNTL
;
A
#
# COMPACT_ATOMS: atom_id res chain seq x y z
N MET A 1 30.42 -25.23 16.66
CA MET A 1 29.48 -24.14 16.98
C MET A 1 29.77 -22.99 16.03
N SER A 2 28.91 -22.73 15.04
CA SER A 2 29.07 -21.55 14.18
C SER A 2 28.87 -20.28 15.02
N PRO A 3 29.64 -19.21 14.77
CA PRO A 3 29.42 -17.96 15.47
C PRO A 3 28.01 -17.48 15.13
N LYS A 4 27.16 -17.26 16.14
CA LYS A 4 25.96 -16.45 15.98
C LYS A 4 26.45 -15.05 15.61
N ASN A 5 26.53 -14.74 14.31
CA ASN A 5 26.61 -13.36 13.86
C ASN A 5 25.38 -12.65 14.42
N GLN A 6 25.54 -11.93 15.52
CA GLN A 6 24.52 -11.02 16.01
C GLN A 6 24.43 -9.90 14.98
N ALA A 7 23.40 -9.94 14.14
CA ALA A 7 23.10 -8.83 13.25
C ALA A 7 22.90 -7.58 14.12
N GLN A 8 23.79 -6.62 13.99
CA GLN A 8 23.78 -5.38 14.75
C GLN A 8 23.18 -4.27 13.89
N GLU A 9 22.20 -3.55 14.44
CA GLU A 9 21.64 -2.38 13.78
C GLU A 9 22.72 -1.31 13.61
N THR A 10 22.93 -0.84 12.38
CA THR A 10 23.91 0.22 12.12
C THR A 10 23.38 1.56 12.63
N SER A 11 24.27 2.49 13.00
CA SER A 11 23.87 3.85 13.41
C SER A 11 23.08 4.59 12.33
N ARG A 12 23.32 4.26 11.04
CA ARG A 12 22.56 4.80 9.91
C ARG A 12 21.12 4.29 9.91
N HIS A 13 20.94 2.97 9.98
CA HIS A 13 19.62 2.34 10.03
C HIS A 13 18.81 2.83 11.24
N LEU A 14 19.45 2.94 12.41
CA LEU A 14 18.82 3.48 13.62
C LEU A 14 18.33 4.93 13.41
N LYS A 15 19.15 5.82 12.84
CA LYS A 15 18.77 7.21 12.56
C LYS A 15 17.59 7.30 11.60
N GLN A 16 17.58 6.50 10.53
CA GLN A 16 16.47 6.43 9.60
C GLN A 16 15.19 6.00 10.32
N ARG A 17 15.25 4.93 11.10
CA ARG A 17 14.10 4.42 11.84
C ARG A 17 13.56 5.45 12.83
N MET A 18 14.43 6.18 13.53
CA MET A 18 14.01 7.28 14.42
C MET A 18 13.32 8.41 13.64
N SER A 19 13.86 8.79 12.49
CA SER A 19 13.26 9.84 11.64
C SER A 19 11.83 9.47 11.20
N LEU A 20 11.62 8.20 10.84
CA LEU A 20 10.29 7.67 10.50
C LEU A 20 9.34 7.62 11.70
N VAL A 21 9.83 7.33 12.91
CA VAL A 21 9.06 7.39 14.15
C VAL A 21 8.61 8.82 14.45
N ASP A 22 9.51 9.80 14.33
CA ASP A 22 9.20 11.20 14.56
C ASP A 22 8.18 11.73 13.53
N LEU A 23 8.31 11.31 12.27
CA LEU A 23 7.35 11.62 11.21
C LEU A 23 5.97 11.01 11.47
N GLU A 24 5.91 9.73 11.87
CA GLU A 24 4.65 9.07 12.23
C GLU A 24 3.96 9.78 13.40
N SER A 25 4.71 10.12 14.45
CA SER A 25 4.18 10.88 15.58
C SER A 25 3.66 12.25 15.19
N SER A 26 4.36 12.93 14.27
CA SER A 26 3.95 14.25 13.77
C SER A 26 2.65 14.18 12.97
N ILE A 27 2.51 13.18 12.09
CA ILE A 27 1.28 12.95 11.30
C ILE A 27 0.13 12.51 12.20
N GLN A 28 0.39 11.68 13.21
CA GLN A 28 -0.63 11.22 14.15
C GLN A 28 -1.26 12.39 14.93
N LYS A 29 -0.52 13.47 15.18
CA LYS A 29 -1.01 14.65 15.91
C LYS A 29 -1.78 15.64 15.04
N LEU A 30 -1.81 15.45 13.72
CA LEU A 30 -2.57 16.33 12.83
C LEU A 30 -4.08 16.16 13.05
N ASP A 31 -4.76 17.30 13.03
CA ASP A 31 -6.22 17.43 13.03
C ASP A 31 -6.83 17.37 11.61
N VAL A 32 -5.99 17.49 10.59
CA VAL A 32 -6.39 17.40 9.18
C VAL A 32 -6.18 15.99 8.63
N HIS A 33 -7.15 15.53 7.84
CA HIS A 33 -7.15 14.17 7.29
C HIS A 33 -6.77 14.10 5.81
N LYS A 34 -6.83 15.22 5.09
CA LYS A 34 -6.31 15.38 3.73
C LYS A 34 -5.14 16.36 3.75
N LEU A 35 -4.00 15.95 3.19
CA LEU A 35 -2.80 16.75 3.16
C LEU A 35 -2.48 17.15 1.73
N ASP A 36 -2.51 18.46 1.48
CA ASP A 36 -2.01 19.05 0.24
C ASP A 36 -0.47 19.02 0.18
N VAL A 37 0.06 19.31 -1.01
CA VAL A 37 1.51 19.38 -1.27
C VAL A 37 2.25 20.32 -0.32
N THR A 38 1.62 21.40 0.16
CA THR A 38 2.25 22.36 1.07
C THR A 38 2.45 21.75 2.46
N ARG A 39 1.43 21.05 2.98
CA ARG A 39 1.50 20.34 4.27
C ARG A 39 2.46 19.17 4.20
N LEU A 40 2.45 18.41 3.10
CA LEU A 40 3.36 17.28 2.89
C LEU A 40 4.83 17.74 2.88
N LYS A 41 5.14 18.83 2.16
CA LYS A 41 6.49 19.42 2.17
C LYS A 41 6.97 19.82 3.56
N LYS A 42 6.09 20.39 4.41
CA LYS A 42 6.43 20.74 5.81
C LYS A 42 6.78 19.51 6.67
N LEU A 43 6.32 18.33 6.28
CA LEU A 43 6.56 17.06 6.95
C LEU A 43 7.71 16.27 6.29
N ASN A 44 8.42 16.84 5.31
CA ASN A 44 9.40 16.12 4.48
C ASN A 44 8.81 14.88 3.80
N VAL A 45 7.55 15.00 3.36
CA VAL A 45 6.86 14.00 2.53
C VAL A 45 6.78 14.53 1.11
N ASN A 46 7.35 13.80 0.16
CA ASN A 46 7.33 14.14 -1.26
C ASN A 46 6.27 13.28 -1.97
N LEU A 47 5.13 13.90 -2.28
CA LEU A 47 4.10 13.29 -3.12
C LEU A 47 4.46 13.51 -4.59
N CYS A 48 4.72 12.41 -5.29
CA CYS A 48 5.12 12.39 -6.69
C CYS A 48 4.08 11.63 -7.53
N ARG A 49 3.98 11.97 -8.81
CA ARG A 49 3.16 11.21 -9.75
C ARG A 49 3.85 9.90 -10.14
N MET A 50 3.05 8.87 -10.28
CA MET A 50 3.39 7.55 -10.79
C MET A 50 2.41 7.18 -11.91
N THR A 51 2.83 6.31 -12.81
CA THR A 51 1.92 5.63 -13.74
C THR A 51 2.13 4.13 -13.65
N LEU A 52 1.10 3.37 -13.99
CA LEU A 52 1.16 1.91 -14.02
C LEU A 52 1.46 1.38 -15.44
N ASP A 53 1.84 2.28 -16.35
CA ASP A 53 2.37 1.96 -17.68
C ASP A 53 3.84 1.53 -17.59
N GLN A 54 4.14 0.31 -18.02
CA GLN A 54 5.47 -0.30 -17.96
C GLN A 54 6.50 0.37 -18.87
N ASN A 55 6.05 1.09 -19.89
CA ASN A 55 6.91 1.80 -20.83
C ASN A 55 7.30 3.19 -20.33
N SER A 56 6.74 3.63 -19.20
CA SER A 56 7.03 4.93 -18.62
C SER A 56 8.18 4.86 -17.63
N GLU A 57 9.02 5.90 -17.64
CA GLU A 57 10.01 6.16 -16.59
C GLU A 57 9.34 6.43 -15.22
N LEU A 58 8.05 6.76 -15.20
CA LEU A 58 7.29 7.00 -13.98
C LEU A 58 6.63 5.75 -13.41
N LYS A 59 7.02 4.55 -13.87
CA LYS A 59 6.56 3.28 -13.31
C LYS A 59 7.06 3.03 -11.88
N PRO A 60 6.42 2.11 -11.11
CA PRO A 60 6.92 1.73 -9.80
C PRO A 60 8.36 1.22 -9.85
N HIS A 61 9.16 1.57 -8.84
CA HIS A 61 10.58 1.22 -8.77
C HIS A 61 10.82 -0.09 -8.01
N PHE A 62 9.95 -0.39 -7.04
CA PHE A 62 10.13 -1.47 -6.08
C PHE A 62 9.12 -2.60 -6.23
N PHE A 63 8.16 -2.47 -7.15
CA PHE A 63 7.13 -3.49 -7.38
C PHE A 63 6.95 -3.69 -8.88
N ALA A 64 7.28 -4.90 -9.36
CA ALA A 64 7.01 -5.29 -10.74
C ALA A 64 5.55 -5.78 -10.86
N PRO A 65 4.89 -5.61 -12.01
CA PRO A 65 3.62 -6.27 -12.28
C PRO A 65 3.81 -7.79 -12.48
N ARG A 66 2.79 -8.58 -12.15
CA ARG A 66 2.60 -9.93 -12.67
C ARG A 66 1.98 -9.80 -14.07
N HIS A 67 2.56 -10.47 -15.05
CA HIS A 67 2.01 -10.48 -16.41
C HIS A 67 0.98 -11.61 -16.57
N ASP A 68 0.21 -11.53 -17.66
CA ASP A 68 -0.70 -12.58 -18.11
C ASP A 68 -1.87 -12.89 -17.16
N ASN A 69 -2.27 -11.95 -16.31
CA ASN A 69 -3.49 -12.07 -15.53
C ASN A 69 -4.71 -12.17 -16.47
N PRO A 70 -5.62 -13.15 -16.27
CA PRO A 70 -6.88 -13.21 -17.01
C PRO A 70 -7.71 -11.96 -16.76
N GLN A 71 -8.67 -11.67 -17.65
CA GLN A 71 -9.64 -10.63 -17.36
C GLN A 71 -10.58 -11.08 -16.24
N PRO A 72 -11.09 -10.17 -15.38
CA PRO A 72 -12.16 -10.50 -14.45
C PRO A 72 -13.35 -11.10 -15.18
N SER A 73 -13.95 -12.13 -14.59
CA SER A 73 -15.14 -12.80 -15.13
C SER A 73 -16.35 -11.86 -15.18
N ASP A 74 -17.31 -12.17 -16.06
CA ASP A 74 -18.52 -11.36 -16.19
C ASP A 74 -19.33 -11.29 -14.89
N GLU A 75 -19.35 -12.39 -14.13
CA GLU A 75 -20.00 -12.52 -12.81
C GLU A 75 -19.40 -11.55 -11.79
N ILE A 76 -18.06 -11.50 -11.66
CA ILE A 76 -17.39 -10.55 -10.76
C ILE A 76 -17.71 -9.11 -11.16
N LEU A 77 -17.74 -8.83 -12.46
CA LEU A 77 -18.01 -7.49 -12.96
C LEU A 77 -19.48 -7.08 -12.76
N ASP A 78 -20.43 -8.01 -12.91
CA ASP A 78 -21.86 -7.73 -12.71
C ASP A 78 -22.13 -7.40 -11.24
N GLU A 79 -21.51 -8.14 -10.34
CA GLU A 79 -21.59 -7.90 -8.91
C GLU A 79 -20.90 -6.59 -8.49
N ALA A 80 -19.67 -6.35 -8.94
CA ALA A 80 -18.92 -5.14 -8.62
C ALA A 80 -19.56 -3.86 -9.18
N CYS A 81 -20.22 -3.95 -10.35
CA CYS A 81 -20.89 -2.82 -11.00
C CYS A 81 -22.40 -2.76 -10.71
N SER A 82 -22.92 -3.66 -9.87
CA SER A 82 -24.33 -3.69 -9.51
C SER A 82 -24.74 -2.31 -8.96
N PRO A 83 -25.98 -1.84 -9.26
CA PRO A 83 -26.49 -0.59 -8.69
C PRO A 83 -26.25 -0.56 -7.19
N GLU A 84 -25.85 0.58 -6.66
CA GLU A 84 -25.46 0.70 -5.25
C GLU A 84 -26.52 0.03 -4.36
N ASN A 85 -26.09 -1.04 -3.68
CA ASN A 85 -26.92 -1.63 -2.64
C ASN A 85 -27.28 -0.49 -1.69
N PRO A 86 -28.57 -0.24 -1.39
CA PRO A 86 -28.99 0.83 -0.50
C PRO A 86 -28.30 0.78 0.87
N ALA A 87 -27.71 -0.36 1.24
CA ALA A 87 -26.88 -0.53 2.42
C ALA A 87 -25.51 0.19 2.35
N PHE A 88 -24.92 0.42 1.17
CA PHE A 88 -23.58 0.98 1.01
C PHE A 88 -23.60 2.50 0.86
N THR A 89 -24.02 3.18 1.94
CA THR A 89 -24.25 4.63 1.90
C THR A 89 -22.99 5.47 2.09
N ASP A 90 -21.99 4.94 2.81
CA ASP A 90 -20.76 5.66 3.12
C ASP A 90 -19.56 5.18 2.26
N PRO A 91 -18.45 5.94 2.23
CA PRO A 91 -17.24 5.55 1.51
C PRO A 91 -16.60 4.25 2.00
N TYR A 92 -16.73 3.89 3.28
CA TYR A 92 -16.19 2.66 3.83
C TYR A 92 -16.90 1.43 3.27
N ASP A 93 -18.23 1.40 3.32
CA ASP A 93 -19.04 0.28 2.82
C ASP A 93 -18.78 0.03 1.33
N ARG A 94 -18.66 1.10 0.55
CA ARG A 94 -18.35 1.03 -0.88
C ARG A 94 -16.93 0.54 -1.16
N ALA A 95 -15.96 0.95 -0.33
CA ALA A 95 -14.59 0.44 -0.40
C ALA A 95 -14.53 -1.04 0.00
N TYR A 96 -15.30 -1.46 1.01
CA TYR A 96 -15.39 -2.84 1.47
C TYR A 96 -15.99 -3.76 0.40
N ALA A 97 -17.11 -3.37 -0.21
CA ALA A 97 -17.72 -4.10 -1.32
C ALA A 97 -16.74 -4.24 -2.50
N THR A 98 -16.09 -3.13 -2.89
CA THR A 98 -15.05 -3.13 -3.92
C THR A 98 -13.93 -4.12 -3.61
N HIS A 99 -13.45 -4.12 -2.36
CA HIS A 99 -12.39 -5.00 -1.92
C HIS A 99 -12.79 -6.47 -2.01
N ILE A 100 -14.01 -6.85 -1.61
CA ILE A 100 -14.49 -8.23 -1.69
C ILE A 100 -14.41 -8.75 -3.13
N TYR A 101 -14.95 -8.01 -4.09
CA TYR A 101 -14.98 -8.45 -5.49
C TYR A 101 -13.59 -8.44 -6.13
N TRP A 102 -12.78 -7.42 -5.84
CA TRP A 102 -11.40 -7.39 -6.30
C TRP A 102 -10.57 -8.54 -5.70
N GLN A 103 -10.74 -8.85 -4.41
CA GLN A 103 -10.07 -9.96 -3.75
C GLN A 103 -10.53 -11.30 -4.33
N SER A 104 -11.82 -11.46 -4.63
CA SER A 104 -12.33 -12.64 -5.31
C SER A 104 -11.58 -12.87 -6.62
N TYR A 105 -11.51 -11.84 -7.47
CA TYR A 105 -10.76 -11.90 -8.72
C TYR A 105 -9.27 -12.19 -8.50
N ALA A 106 -8.58 -11.38 -7.68
CA ALA A 106 -7.13 -11.47 -7.52
C ALA A 106 -6.64 -12.79 -6.92
N PHE A 107 -7.46 -13.46 -6.09
CA PHE A 107 -7.02 -14.66 -5.37
C PHE A 107 -7.70 -15.96 -5.82
N HIS A 108 -8.90 -15.91 -6.39
CA HIS A 108 -9.60 -17.09 -6.91
C HIS A 108 -9.42 -17.24 -8.43
N ASP A 109 -9.59 -16.15 -9.20
CA ASP A 109 -9.54 -16.22 -10.67
C ASP A 109 -8.11 -16.18 -11.24
N VAL A 110 -7.17 -15.55 -10.53
CA VAL A 110 -5.77 -15.35 -10.99
C VAL A 110 -4.78 -16.38 -10.39
N ASP A 111 -5.26 -17.21 -9.46
CA ASP A 111 -4.51 -18.23 -8.71
C ASP A 111 -3.25 -17.66 -8.00
N PHE A 112 -3.45 -17.26 -6.74
CA PHE A 112 -2.40 -16.66 -5.90
C PHE A 112 -1.32 -17.65 -5.46
N LEU A 113 -1.64 -18.94 -5.38
CA LEU A 113 -0.85 -19.93 -4.64
C LEU A 113 0.44 -20.34 -5.35
N ASP A 114 0.58 -20.04 -6.65
CA ASP A 114 1.74 -20.39 -7.47
C ASP A 114 2.66 -19.20 -7.82
N SER A 115 2.34 -17.98 -7.41
CA SER A 115 3.10 -16.79 -7.81
C SER A 115 3.74 -16.02 -6.66
N ALA A 116 5.06 -15.85 -6.76
CA ALA A 116 5.88 -14.89 -6.02
C ALA A 116 6.03 -15.19 -4.50
N PRO A 117 7.06 -14.64 -3.80
CA PRO A 117 7.40 -15.05 -2.44
C PRO A 117 6.46 -14.46 -1.36
N TRP A 118 5.23 -14.12 -1.75
CA TRP A 118 4.26 -13.43 -0.92
C TRP A 118 3.61 -14.37 0.08
N ARG A 119 3.47 -13.88 1.30
CA ARG A 119 2.71 -14.50 2.36
C ARG A 119 1.61 -13.56 2.77
N SER A 120 0.37 -14.02 2.64
CA SER A 120 -0.80 -13.37 3.21
C SER A 120 -1.02 -13.86 4.64
N LYS A 121 -1.40 -12.94 5.52
CA LYS A 121 -1.97 -13.23 6.84
C LYS A 121 -3.04 -12.20 7.15
N ASP A 122 -3.86 -12.48 8.14
CA ASP A 122 -4.77 -11.47 8.67
C ASP A 122 -3.98 -10.26 9.18
N PRO A 123 -4.45 -9.02 8.95
CA PRO A 123 -3.78 -7.81 9.46
C PRO A 123 -3.49 -7.86 10.97
N GLY A 124 -4.34 -8.55 11.75
CA GLY A 124 -4.16 -8.76 13.18
C GLY A 124 -3.04 -9.73 13.57
N ASP A 125 -2.62 -10.62 12.66
CA ASP A 125 -1.50 -11.54 12.87
C ASP A 125 -0.13 -10.88 12.63
N TYR A 126 -0.14 -9.72 11.97
CA TYR A 126 1.06 -8.92 11.84
C TYR A 126 1.34 -8.16 13.13
N THR A 127 2.62 -7.88 13.37
CA THR A 127 3.09 -7.04 14.48
C THR A 127 3.60 -5.69 13.95
N PRO A 128 2.74 -4.86 13.35
CA PRO A 128 3.14 -3.54 12.84
C PRO A 128 3.61 -2.63 13.99
N TYR A 129 4.28 -1.52 13.63
CA TYR A 129 4.78 -0.57 14.63
C TYR A 129 3.67 0.07 15.49
N GLY A 130 2.47 0.22 14.91
CA GLY A 130 1.28 0.75 15.57
C GLY A 130 0.01 0.25 14.89
N SER A 131 -1.16 0.63 15.40
CA SER A 131 -2.47 0.21 14.86
C SER A 131 -2.59 0.53 13.37
N LEU A 132 -3.10 -0.39 12.57
CA LEU A 132 -3.43 -0.11 11.17
C LEU A 132 -4.85 0.45 10.98
N TYR A 133 -5.54 0.71 12.10
CA TYR A 133 -6.94 1.15 12.13
C TYR A 133 -7.11 2.42 12.96
N GLN A 134 -8.01 3.28 12.50
CA GLN A 134 -8.66 4.35 13.26
C GLN A 134 -10.17 4.23 13.04
N TYR A 135 -10.93 4.10 14.13
CA TYR A 135 -12.37 3.93 14.08
C TYR A 135 -13.14 5.24 14.16
N ASP A 136 -12.52 6.29 14.72
CA ASP A 136 -13.12 7.62 14.75
C ASP A 136 -13.14 8.25 13.36
N SER A 137 -14.26 8.89 13.02
CA SER A 137 -14.44 9.54 11.72
C SER A 137 -13.46 10.71 11.51
N PRO A 138 -12.82 10.83 10.32
CA PRO A 138 -12.88 9.87 9.22
C PRO A 138 -12.09 8.61 9.55
N ALA A 139 -12.74 7.46 9.39
CA ALA A 139 -12.15 6.16 9.65
C ALA A 139 -11.16 5.76 8.56
N PHE A 140 -10.17 4.96 8.92
CA PHE A 140 -9.30 4.28 7.96
C PHE A 140 -8.85 2.95 8.52
N GLY A 141 -8.49 2.03 7.64
CA GLY A 141 -8.10 0.70 8.06
C GLY A 141 -7.51 -0.13 6.94
N THR A 142 -7.03 -1.31 7.32
CA THR A 142 -6.45 -2.26 6.37
C THR A 142 -7.39 -3.45 6.20
N PHE A 143 -7.71 -3.81 4.96
CA PHE A 143 -8.46 -5.02 4.66
C PHE A 143 -7.56 -6.23 4.58
N SER A 144 -6.45 -6.12 3.85
CA SER A 144 -5.50 -7.21 3.67
C SER A 144 -4.06 -6.72 3.61
N THR A 145 -3.15 -7.62 3.96
CA THR A 145 -1.71 -7.35 4.06
C THR A 145 -0.92 -8.54 3.54
N THR A 146 0.17 -8.27 2.82
CA THR A 146 1.11 -9.31 2.38
C THR A 146 2.56 -8.87 2.64
N ASP A 147 3.37 -9.83 3.09
CA ASP A 147 4.81 -9.65 3.30
C ASP A 147 5.60 -10.78 2.65
N ILE A 148 6.93 -10.67 2.68
CA ILE A 148 7.82 -11.76 2.23
C ILE A 148 8.50 -12.41 3.44
N ALA A 149 8.52 -13.74 3.44
CA ALA A 149 9.24 -14.52 4.43
C ALA A 149 10.77 -14.43 4.22
N GLY A 150 11.53 -14.65 5.29
CA GLY A 150 13.00 -14.57 5.21
C GLY A 150 13.54 -13.15 5.20
N GLY A 151 14.78 -12.99 4.76
CA GLY A 151 15.54 -11.74 4.82
C GLY A 151 15.87 -11.11 3.47
N GLN A 152 15.38 -11.65 2.35
CA GLN A 152 15.80 -11.20 1.02
C GLN A 152 15.11 -9.92 0.56
N PHE A 153 13.86 -9.72 0.98
CA PHE A 153 13.01 -8.63 0.52
C PHE A 153 12.28 -8.00 1.71
N PRO A 154 12.44 -6.69 1.96
CA PRO A 154 11.74 -5.97 3.02
C PRO A 154 10.39 -5.41 2.56
N HIS A 155 9.95 -5.79 1.36
CA HIS A 155 8.71 -5.30 0.73
C HIS A 155 7.47 -5.68 1.53
N PHE A 156 6.49 -4.79 1.47
CA PHE A 156 5.16 -5.01 2.05
C PHE A 156 4.09 -4.51 1.10
N LYS A 157 2.93 -5.17 1.08
CA LYS A 157 1.75 -4.66 0.38
C LYS A 157 0.55 -4.65 1.32
N ALA A 158 -0.38 -3.75 1.07
CA ALA A 158 -1.66 -3.75 1.74
C ALA A 158 -2.77 -3.16 0.87
N VAL A 159 -3.99 -3.63 1.10
CA VAL A 159 -5.22 -3.01 0.59
C VAL A 159 -5.90 -2.32 1.77
N ILE A 160 -6.19 -1.03 1.61
CA ILE A 160 -6.69 -0.19 2.69
C ILE A 160 -7.95 0.54 2.26
N TYR A 161 -8.71 1.01 3.24
CA TYR A 161 -9.80 1.96 3.01
C TYR A 161 -9.52 3.29 3.70
N ASN A 162 -10.09 4.35 3.14
CA ASN A 162 -10.23 5.64 3.80
C ASN A 162 -11.67 6.11 3.64
N ASP A 163 -12.27 6.53 4.76
CA ASP A 163 -13.61 7.09 4.81
C ASP A 163 -13.62 8.58 4.41
N LEU A 164 -13.09 8.85 3.22
CA LEU A 164 -12.92 10.18 2.65
C LEU A 164 -13.08 10.12 1.14
N GLU A 165 -13.60 11.20 0.56
CA GLU A 165 -13.61 11.38 -0.89
C GLU A 165 -12.19 11.57 -1.43
N ALA A 166 -11.79 10.82 -2.45
CA ALA A 166 -10.43 10.94 -3.02
C ALA A 166 -10.31 11.98 -4.13
N ASP A 167 -9.16 12.66 -4.14
CA ASP A 167 -8.69 13.55 -5.19
C ASP A 167 -7.22 13.25 -5.55
N ASN A 168 -6.76 13.74 -6.70
CA ASN A 168 -5.40 13.46 -7.21
C ASN A 168 -4.32 14.38 -6.58
N GLU A 169 -4.72 15.38 -5.80
CA GLU A 169 -3.84 16.46 -5.34
C GLU A 169 -3.44 16.31 -3.87
N THR A 170 -4.17 15.48 -3.12
CA THR A 170 -3.95 15.24 -1.70
C THR A 170 -3.60 13.79 -1.39
N CYS A 171 -2.85 13.62 -0.31
CA CYS A 171 -2.63 12.33 0.33
C CYS A 171 -3.42 12.27 1.64
N PHE A 172 -3.98 11.12 1.95
CA PHE A 172 -4.73 10.94 3.18
C PHE A 172 -3.79 10.69 4.36
N ARG A 173 -4.16 11.24 5.52
CA ARG A 173 -3.48 10.96 6.79
C ARG A 173 -3.42 9.45 7.07
N GLY A 174 -4.51 8.72 6.79
CA GLY A 174 -4.59 7.27 6.96
C GLY A 174 -3.59 6.50 6.09
N GLU A 175 -3.45 6.87 4.81
CA GLU A 175 -2.46 6.30 3.90
C GLU A 175 -1.03 6.45 4.46
N LEU A 176 -0.66 7.66 4.89
CA LEU A 176 0.68 7.93 5.41
C LEU A 176 0.97 7.16 6.71
N LEU A 177 0.00 7.11 7.63
CA LEU A 177 0.17 6.39 8.88
C LEU A 177 0.34 4.89 8.64
N ILE A 178 -0.45 4.29 7.76
CA ILE A 178 -0.32 2.87 7.42
C ILE A 178 1.04 2.61 6.74
N ILE A 179 1.45 3.43 5.76
CA ILE A 179 2.77 3.33 5.11
C ILE A 179 3.88 3.31 6.17
N LEU A 180 3.89 4.29 7.07
CA LEU A 180 4.94 4.43 8.07
C LEU A 180 4.96 3.27 9.05
N ARG A 181 3.79 2.80 9.50
CA ARG A 181 3.69 1.70 10.47
C ARG A 181 4.12 0.36 9.88
N LEU A 182 3.82 0.12 8.61
CA LEU A 182 4.27 -1.06 7.87
C LEU A 182 5.79 -0.99 7.61
N MET A 183 6.29 0.16 7.14
CA MET A 183 7.72 0.39 6.90
C MET A 183 8.54 0.21 8.18
N LEU A 184 8.13 0.84 9.29
CA LEU A 184 8.76 0.69 10.60
C LEU A 184 8.70 -0.75 11.12
N GLY A 185 7.59 -1.46 10.86
CA GLY A 185 7.45 -2.88 11.19
C GLY A 185 8.48 -3.75 10.48
N GLN A 186 8.79 -3.47 9.22
CA GLN A 186 9.83 -4.18 8.46
C GLN A 186 11.24 -3.82 8.94
N LEU A 187 11.54 -2.53 9.10
CA LEU A 187 12.87 -2.06 9.53
C LEU A 187 13.24 -2.55 10.94
N LYS A 188 12.27 -2.85 11.82
CA LYS A 188 12.55 -3.43 13.14
C LYS A 188 13.00 -4.90 13.10
N LYS A 189 12.81 -5.61 11.98
CA LYS A 189 13.10 -7.05 11.92
C LYS A 189 14.60 -7.27 11.79
N ILE A 190 15.17 -8.02 12.74
CA ILE A 190 16.61 -8.40 12.76
C ILE A 190 17.07 -8.97 11.41
N ARG A 191 16.23 -9.81 10.79
CA ARG A 191 16.53 -10.45 9.49
C ARG A 191 16.60 -9.48 8.31
N LEU A 192 16.17 -8.23 8.47
CA LEU A 192 16.12 -7.19 7.44
C LEU A 192 17.05 -6.00 7.72
N LEU A 193 17.86 -6.04 8.78
CA LEU A 193 18.75 -4.92 9.17
C LEU A 193 19.81 -4.54 8.12
N HIS A 194 20.03 -5.41 7.13
CA HIS A 194 20.96 -5.18 6.02
C HIS A 194 20.29 -4.43 4.85
N HIS A 195 18.98 -4.16 4.93
CA HIS A 195 18.27 -3.30 4.00
C HIS A 195 18.19 -1.87 4.56
N HIS A 196 18.42 -0.87 3.71
CA HIS A 196 18.21 0.55 4.02
C HIS A 196 16.85 1.08 3.52
N LYS A 197 16.08 0.27 2.78
CA LYS A 197 14.72 0.62 2.33
C LYS A 197 13.76 -0.51 2.66
N ALA A 198 12.56 -0.15 3.10
CA ALA A 198 11.43 -1.08 3.23
C ALA A 198 10.25 -0.55 2.41
N PRO A 199 10.20 -0.84 1.10
CA PRO A 199 9.17 -0.32 0.22
C PRO A 199 7.78 -0.86 0.60
N VAL A 200 6.77 0.00 0.51
CA VAL A 200 5.36 -0.34 0.75
C VAL A 200 4.55 -0.03 -0.50
N LEU A 201 3.77 -1.00 -0.96
CA LEU A 201 2.73 -0.80 -1.98
C LEU A 201 1.37 -0.75 -1.28
N LEU A 202 0.63 0.34 -1.45
CA LEU A 202 -0.76 0.41 -1.00
C LEU A 202 -1.71 0.47 -2.18
N ILE A 203 -2.76 -0.35 -2.13
CA ILE A 203 -4.00 -0.09 -2.86
C ILE A 203 -4.91 0.66 -1.90
N SER A 204 -5.14 1.95 -2.17
CA SER A 204 -5.99 2.82 -1.37
C SER A 204 -7.37 2.91 -2.00
N LEU A 205 -8.38 2.40 -1.30
CA LEU A 205 -9.78 2.47 -1.70
C LEU A 205 -10.49 3.59 -0.93
N ALA A 206 -11.26 4.38 -1.65
CA ALA A 206 -12.00 5.54 -1.16
C ALA A 206 -13.35 5.60 -1.87
N GLY A 207 -14.36 4.96 -1.28
CA GLY A 207 -15.61 4.67 -1.97
C GLY A 207 -15.39 3.81 -3.22
N LYS A 208 -15.89 4.27 -4.37
CA LYS A 208 -15.69 3.64 -5.70
C LYS A 208 -14.46 4.15 -6.44
N ARG A 209 -13.50 4.73 -5.72
CA ARG A 209 -12.22 5.17 -6.29
C ARG A 209 -11.07 4.39 -5.70
N ALA A 210 -10.10 4.08 -6.54
CA ALA A 210 -8.89 3.39 -6.13
C ALA A 210 -7.65 4.14 -6.62
N ARG A 211 -6.56 4.09 -5.87
CA ARG A 211 -5.22 4.44 -6.36
C ARG A 211 -4.18 3.49 -5.80
N VAL A 212 -3.07 3.39 -6.53
CA VAL A 212 -1.89 2.66 -6.08
C VAL A 212 -0.85 3.67 -5.60
N LEU A 213 -0.33 3.44 -4.39
CA LEU A 213 0.78 4.20 -3.83
C LEU A 213 2.00 3.28 -3.71
N GLU A 214 3.14 3.74 -4.20
CA GLU A 214 4.45 3.18 -3.85
C GLU A 214 5.15 4.15 -2.90
N ALA A 215 5.59 3.65 -1.74
CA ALA A 215 6.26 4.48 -0.76
C ALA A 215 7.58 3.87 -0.28
N TYR A 216 8.58 4.74 -0.09
CA TYR A 216 9.89 4.38 0.46
C TYR A 216 10.55 5.62 1.06
N PHE A 217 11.44 5.41 2.04
CA PHE A 217 12.26 6.50 2.55
C PHE A 217 13.50 6.68 1.67
N ASP A 218 13.72 7.91 1.19
CA ASP A 218 14.92 8.26 0.45
C ASP A 218 15.92 8.94 1.39
N GLU A 219 17.04 8.27 1.65
CA GLU A 219 18.06 8.77 2.57
C GLU A 219 18.78 10.00 2.01
N GLY A 220 18.90 10.13 0.68
CA GLY A 220 19.60 11.26 0.04
C GLY A 220 18.88 12.58 0.27
N SER A 221 17.57 12.60 0.04
CA SER A 221 16.69 13.75 0.33
C SER A 221 16.15 13.77 1.76
N HIS A 222 16.46 12.76 2.57
CA HIS A 222 15.95 12.56 3.93
C HIS A 222 14.43 12.74 4.03
N SER A 223 13.70 12.19 3.05
CA SER A 223 12.27 12.41 2.88
C SER A 223 11.54 11.09 2.66
N LEU A 224 10.28 11.02 3.12
CA LEU A 224 9.38 9.95 2.72
C LEU A 224 8.90 10.24 1.29
N ILE A 225 9.23 9.38 0.35
CA ILE A 225 8.73 9.46 -1.02
C ILE A 225 7.42 8.66 -1.08
N VAL A 226 6.36 9.30 -1.55
CA VAL A 226 5.06 8.67 -1.83
C VAL A 226 4.73 8.93 -3.28
N ARG A 227 4.73 7.87 -4.09
CA ARG A 227 4.44 7.94 -5.53
C ARG A 227 3.02 7.44 -5.76
N SER A 228 2.14 8.29 -6.28
CA SER A 228 0.72 7.96 -6.48
C SER A 228 0.40 7.76 -7.95
N SER A 229 -0.31 6.69 -8.27
CA SER A 229 -1.04 6.60 -9.54
C SER A 229 -2.10 7.70 -9.63
N GLY A 230 -2.73 7.83 -10.81
CA GLY A 230 -4.01 8.53 -10.88
C GLY A 230 -5.10 7.76 -10.12
N LEU A 231 -6.19 8.45 -9.81
CA LEU A 231 -7.41 7.83 -9.30
C LEU A 231 -8.16 7.11 -10.41
N TYR A 232 -8.44 5.84 -10.17
CA TYR A 232 -9.26 4.98 -11.00
C TYR A 232 -10.69 4.99 -10.48
N GLU A 233 -11.65 5.14 -11.38
CA GLU A 233 -13.07 5.13 -11.06
C GLU A 233 -13.68 3.77 -11.38
N LEU A 234 -14.40 3.21 -10.41
CA LEU A 234 -15.05 1.90 -10.46
C LEU A 234 -16.56 2.08 -10.67
N SER A 235 -16.91 2.78 -11.74
CA SER A 235 -18.29 3.19 -12.06
C SER A 235 -18.97 2.27 -13.07
N ASP A 236 -18.20 1.69 -13.99
CA ASP A 236 -18.73 0.88 -15.09
C ASP A 236 -17.89 -0.39 -15.31
N ARG A 237 -18.43 -1.34 -16.09
CA ARG A 237 -17.80 -2.64 -16.35
C ARG A 237 -16.41 -2.50 -16.98
N MET A 238 -16.23 -1.56 -17.91
CA MET A 238 -14.97 -1.42 -18.64
C MET A 238 -13.89 -0.83 -17.73
N SER A 239 -14.21 0.24 -17.01
CA SER A 239 -13.29 0.88 -16.07
C SER A 239 -12.93 -0.05 -14.91
N THR A 240 -13.93 -0.76 -14.37
CA THR A 240 -13.77 -1.72 -13.27
C THR A 240 -12.92 -2.90 -13.69
N SER A 241 -13.20 -3.51 -14.85
CA SER A 241 -12.42 -4.64 -15.37
C SER A 241 -10.94 -4.29 -15.54
N LYS A 242 -10.66 -3.17 -16.21
CA LYS A 242 -9.28 -2.70 -16.40
C LYS A 242 -8.60 -2.40 -15.07
N THR A 243 -9.29 -1.71 -14.16
CA THR A 243 -8.73 -1.34 -12.85
C THR A 243 -8.45 -2.58 -12.01
N PHE A 244 -9.39 -3.52 -11.92
CA PHE A 244 -9.21 -4.75 -11.14
C PHE A 244 -8.01 -5.54 -11.63
N LYS A 245 -7.89 -5.72 -12.94
CA LYS A 245 -6.73 -6.36 -13.56
C LYS A 245 -5.44 -5.64 -13.19
N THR A 246 -5.34 -4.33 -13.42
CA THR A 246 -4.12 -3.56 -13.11
C THR A 246 -3.77 -3.61 -11.62
N LEU A 247 -4.75 -3.50 -10.73
CA LEU A 247 -4.53 -3.62 -9.28
C LEU A 247 -3.99 -5.01 -8.92
N ALA A 248 -4.54 -6.08 -9.51
CA ALA A 248 -4.06 -7.44 -9.29
C ALA A 248 -2.65 -7.66 -9.86
N GLU A 249 -2.35 -7.13 -11.05
CA GLU A 249 -1.01 -7.22 -11.66
C GLU A 249 0.05 -6.70 -10.67
N TYR A 250 -0.16 -5.54 -10.05
CA TYR A 250 0.80 -5.00 -9.09
C TYR A 250 0.76 -5.65 -7.72
N TYR A 251 -0.42 -6.02 -7.22
CA TYR A 251 -0.52 -6.66 -5.91
C TYR A 251 0.09 -8.06 -5.90
N LEU A 252 0.00 -8.78 -7.02
CA LEU A 252 0.51 -10.14 -7.18
C LEU A 252 1.94 -10.20 -7.72
N GLY A 253 2.41 -9.13 -8.37
CA GLY A 253 3.73 -9.11 -9.00
C GLY A 253 4.91 -9.11 -8.02
N ASP A 254 6.10 -9.35 -8.57
CA ASP A 254 7.32 -9.58 -7.80
C ASP A 254 7.88 -8.33 -7.11
N PRO A 255 8.64 -8.50 -6.00
CA PRO A 255 9.46 -7.42 -5.48
C PRO A 255 10.52 -7.01 -6.52
N ALA A 256 10.76 -5.71 -6.64
CA ALA A 256 11.77 -5.13 -7.52
C ALA A 256 12.63 -4.09 -6.79
N GLY A 257 13.61 -3.55 -7.49
CA GLY A 257 14.47 -2.47 -7.00
C GLY A 257 15.51 -2.92 -5.97
N ASN A 258 16.52 -2.06 -5.74
CA ASN A 258 17.55 -2.31 -4.72
C ASN A 258 17.16 -1.70 -3.37
N THR A 259 17.16 -2.54 -2.34
CA THR A 259 16.86 -2.17 -0.95
C THR A 259 18.06 -2.31 -0.01
N LEU A 260 19.23 -2.75 -0.50
CA LEU A 260 20.48 -2.99 0.24
C LEU A 260 21.34 -1.74 0.40
#